data_AF-A0A7L4KBA3-F1
#
_entry.id   AF-A0A7L4KBA3-F1
#
_cell.length_a   1.000
_cell.length_b   1.000
_cell.length_c   1.000
_cell.angle_alpha   90.00
_cell.angle_beta   90.00
_cell.angle_gamma   90.00
#
_symmetry.space_group_name_H-M   'P 1'
#
loop_
_entity.id
_entity.type
_entity.pdbx_description
1 polymer ?
#
loop_
_entity_poly.entity_id
_entity_poly.type
_entity_poly.pdbx_seq_one_letter_code
_entity_poly.pdbx_strand_id
1 'polypeptide(L)'
;ESMQAFWDIEEVQAKAIQLLASFVRGKSALPYLLRFTELISFAMKTHVDSIKLQVDGCSLLLEILSQALEQDVVMALGENVASSLLETVRKHSQNEELLLLACTLLMMISASEVAAENLRKVGVIPDLLSVLTNFIHNEKICLSGCGVLWSLAVNENNVDQALLRSAVPATSAVLQEHLQNGTVAESACSALWALSLQGCLTEDDYEPTTALLLDALRTNPERPVLVKNACLALVSLLRLSEISALRFITDSKGSGINLIKDAYHLHLDDPEVVESICLLINEMVQYDEVVLDMLSQKMEELLSEIKSRISSS
;
A
#
# COMPACT_ATOMS: atom_id res chain seq x y z
N GLU A 1 19.37 -27.54 -15.00
CA GLU A 1 20.15 -28.00 -16.16
C GLU A 1 19.46 -27.67 -17.49
N SER A 2 18.30 -28.24 -17.82
CA SER A 2 17.64 -27.95 -19.11
C SER A 2 17.29 -26.47 -19.34
N MET A 3 16.74 -25.77 -18.33
CA MET A 3 16.44 -24.33 -18.46
C MET A 3 17.68 -23.48 -18.76
N GLN A 4 18.84 -23.85 -18.22
CA GLN A 4 20.09 -23.12 -18.44
C GLN A 4 20.73 -23.46 -19.78
N ALA A 5 20.64 -24.73 -20.21
CA ALA A 5 21.20 -25.18 -21.48
C ALA A 5 20.44 -24.64 -22.70
N PHE A 6 19.12 -24.50 -22.58
CA PHE A 6 18.23 -24.06 -23.66
C PHE A 6 17.49 -22.77 -23.28
N TRP A 7 18.24 -21.82 -22.72
CA TRP A 7 17.69 -20.57 -22.19
C TRP A 7 16.98 -19.72 -23.25
N ASP A 8 17.42 -19.82 -24.49
CA ASP A 8 16.93 -19.09 -25.67
C ASP A 8 15.75 -19.78 -26.38
N ILE A 9 15.33 -20.98 -25.94
CA ILE A 9 14.23 -21.71 -26.56
C ILE A 9 12.95 -21.57 -25.72
N GLU A 10 12.00 -20.74 -26.18
CA GLU A 10 10.74 -20.44 -25.48
C GLU A 10 9.97 -21.71 -25.08
N GLU A 11 9.83 -22.67 -26.00
CA GLU A 11 9.08 -23.91 -25.76
C GLU A 11 9.70 -24.74 -24.62
N VAL A 12 11.03 -24.75 -24.51
CA VAL A 12 11.73 -25.47 -23.43
C VAL A 12 11.52 -24.76 -22.10
N GLN A 13 11.60 -23.43 -22.08
CA GLN A 13 11.33 -22.63 -20.88
C GLN A 13 9.89 -22.78 -20.40
N ALA A 14 8.91 -22.68 -21.30
CA ALA A 14 7.50 -22.82 -20.98
C ALA A 14 7.18 -24.22 -20.40
N LYS A 15 7.70 -25.29 -21.03
CA LYS A 15 7.56 -26.66 -20.50
C LYS A 15 8.21 -26.83 -19.14
N ALA A 16 9.38 -26.21 -18.92
CA ALA A 16 10.06 -26.26 -17.64
C ALA A 16 9.28 -25.54 -16.53
N ILE A 17 8.75 -24.35 -16.80
CA ILE A 17 7.90 -23.60 -15.86
C ILE A 17 6.64 -24.40 -15.52
N GLN A 18 5.97 -24.99 -16.50
CA GLN A 18 4.79 -25.85 -16.27
C GLN A 18 5.12 -27.08 -15.44
N LEU A 19 6.28 -27.70 -15.68
CA LEU A 19 6.76 -28.82 -14.88
C LEU A 19 7.03 -28.37 -13.43
N LEU A 20 7.69 -27.24 -13.21
CA LEU A 20 7.90 -26.67 -11.87
C LEU A 20 6.57 -26.39 -11.17
N ALA A 21 5.60 -25.80 -11.87
CA ALA A 21 4.26 -25.53 -11.36
C ALA A 21 3.55 -26.78 -10.86
N SER A 22 3.76 -27.94 -11.50
CA SER A 22 3.17 -29.21 -11.06
C SER A 22 3.67 -29.68 -9.68
N PHE A 23 4.88 -29.26 -9.27
CA PHE A 23 5.46 -29.61 -7.97
C PHE A 23 5.02 -28.72 -6.82
N VAL A 24 4.46 -27.54 -7.12
CA VAL A 24 4.17 -26.52 -6.10
C VAL A 24 3.11 -26.98 -5.12
N ARG A 25 2.18 -27.86 -5.51
CA ARG A 25 1.17 -28.41 -4.59
C ARG A 25 1.75 -29.29 -3.48
N GLY A 26 3.00 -29.74 -3.60
CA GLY A 26 3.68 -30.49 -2.55
C GLY A 26 4.42 -29.55 -1.60
N LYS A 27 3.93 -29.36 -0.37
CA LYS A 27 4.58 -28.49 0.64
C LYS A 27 6.06 -28.80 0.89
N SER A 28 6.48 -30.05 0.69
CA SER A 28 7.89 -30.48 0.82
C SER A 28 8.81 -30.00 -0.32
N ALA A 29 8.26 -29.48 -1.42
CA ALA A 29 9.02 -29.01 -2.58
C ALA A 29 9.46 -27.55 -2.46
N LEU A 30 8.88 -26.78 -1.54
CA LEU A 30 9.12 -25.33 -1.42
C LEU A 30 10.62 -24.97 -1.33
N PRO A 31 11.46 -25.60 -0.48
CA PRO A 31 12.89 -25.24 -0.40
C PRO A 31 13.66 -25.42 -1.71
N TYR A 32 13.17 -26.31 -2.58
CA TYR A 32 13.74 -26.53 -3.91
C TYR A 32 13.22 -25.50 -4.91
N LEU A 33 11.91 -25.21 -4.88
CA LEU A 33 11.26 -24.24 -5.76
C LEU A 33 11.81 -22.82 -5.57
N LEU A 34 12.16 -22.45 -4.33
CA LEU A 34 12.80 -21.16 -4.01
C LEU A 34 14.12 -20.95 -4.76
N ARG A 35 14.84 -22.02 -5.12
CA ARG A 35 16.10 -21.94 -5.89
C ARG A 35 15.88 -21.63 -7.37
N PHE A 36 14.64 -21.72 -7.85
CA PHE A 36 14.28 -21.49 -9.25
C PHE A 36 13.72 -20.10 -9.51
N THR A 37 13.47 -19.25 -8.50
CA THR A 37 12.89 -17.91 -8.69
C THR A 37 13.73 -17.03 -9.64
N GLU A 38 15.05 -17.07 -9.52
CA GLU A 38 15.99 -16.39 -10.43
C GLU A 38 15.95 -16.99 -11.85
N LEU A 39 15.84 -18.32 -11.99
CA LEU A 39 15.75 -18.98 -13.30
C LEU A 39 14.42 -18.70 -14.00
N ILE A 40 13.32 -18.66 -13.25
CA ILE A 40 11.99 -18.30 -13.77
C ILE A 40 12.01 -16.85 -14.25
N SER A 41 12.52 -15.93 -13.43
CA SER A 41 12.67 -14.51 -13.78
C SER A 41 13.58 -14.31 -14.99
N PHE A 42 14.67 -15.08 -15.08
CA PHE A 42 15.56 -15.04 -16.25
C PHE A 42 14.87 -15.52 -17.53
N ALA A 43 14.07 -16.59 -17.45
CA ALA A 43 13.28 -17.06 -18.58
C ALA A 43 12.23 -16.02 -19.01
N MET A 44 11.52 -15.42 -18.05
CA MET A 44 10.58 -14.33 -18.28
C MET A 44 11.24 -13.14 -18.97
N LYS A 45 12.42 -12.73 -18.50
CA LYS A 45 13.21 -11.65 -19.09
C LYS A 45 13.65 -11.97 -20.53
N THR A 46 14.13 -13.19 -20.77
CA THR A 46 14.59 -13.61 -22.10
C THR A 46 13.45 -13.65 -23.11
N HIS A 47 12.28 -14.12 -22.69
CA HIS A 47 11.09 -14.31 -23.52
C HIS A 47 10.01 -13.29 -23.20
N VAL A 48 10.41 -12.02 -23.03
CA VAL A 48 9.51 -10.93 -22.61
C VAL A 48 8.33 -10.75 -23.57
N ASP A 49 8.48 -11.10 -24.85
CA ASP A 49 7.42 -11.00 -25.86
C ASP A 49 6.33 -12.09 -25.71
N SER A 50 6.64 -13.22 -25.05
CA SER A 50 5.69 -14.33 -24.88
C SER A 50 4.78 -14.10 -23.70
N ILE A 51 3.56 -13.60 -23.99
CA ILE A 51 2.54 -13.36 -22.96
C ILE A 51 2.24 -14.61 -22.12
N LYS A 52 2.20 -15.79 -22.76
CA LYS A 52 1.94 -17.05 -22.08
C LYS A 52 3.05 -17.37 -21.08
N LEU A 53 4.31 -17.18 -21.47
CA LEU A 53 5.44 -17.42 -20.57
C LEU A 53 5.45 -16.42 -19.41
N GLN A 54 5.09 -15.16 -19.64
CA GLN A 54 4.94 -14.18 -18.57
C GLN A 54 3.84 -14.58 -17.56
N VAL A 55 2.67 -15.00 -18.04
CA VAL A 55 1.57 -15.45 -17.18
C VAL A 55 1.95 -16.71 -16.40
N ASP A 56 2.51 -17.72 -17.06
CA ASP A 56 2.95 -18.97 -16.43
C ASP A 56 4.04 -18.69 -15.38
N GLY A 57 5.00 -17.81 -15.70
CA GLY A 57 6.10 -17.40 -14.81
C GLY A 57 5.61 -16.61 -13.59
N CYS A 58 4.81 -15.56 -13.79
CA CYS A 58 4.24 -14.77 -12.70
C CYS A 58 3.35 -15.62 -11.79
N SER A 59 2.51 -16.50 -12.36
CA SER A 59 1.63 -17.38 -11.58
C SER A 59 2.44 -18.34 -10.71
N LEU A 60 3.52 -18.91 -11.25
CA LEU A 60 4.41 -19.80 -10.51
C LEU A 60 5.14 -19.04 -9.38
N LEU A 61 5.68 -17.86 -9.67
CA LEU A 61 6.34 -17.03 -8.64
C LEU A 61 5.35 -16.67 -7.53
N LEU A 62 4.11 -16.33 -7.87
CA LEU A 62 3.09 -15.94 -6.91
C LEU A 62 2.79 -17.09 -5.95
N GLU A 63 2.54 -18.28 -6.49
CA GLU A 63 2.29 -19.46 -5.68
C GLU A 63 3.49 -19.83 -4.78
N ILE A 64 4.72 -19.73 -5.30
CA ILE A 64 5.94 -19.95 -4.49
C ILE A 64 6.00 -18.97 -3.31
N LEU A 65 5.76 -17.68 -3.56
CA LEU A 65 5.78 -16.66 -2.51
C LEU A 65 4.63 -16.82 -1.51
N SER A 66 3.43 -17.19 -1.97
CA SER A 66 2.30 -17.45 -1.09
C SER A 66 2.58 -18.60 -0.12
N GLN A 67 3.16 -19.69 -0.61
CA GLN A 67 3.54 -20.81 0.27
C GLN A 67 4.71 -20.49 1.20
N ALA A 68 5.66 -19.65 0.76
CA ALA A 68 6.73 -19.16 1.62
C ALA A 68 6.16 -18.32 2.78
N LEU A 69 5.20 -17.44 2.47
CA LEU A 69 4.51 -16.63 3.47
C LEU A 69 3.72 -17.50 4.47
N GLU A 70 2.99 -18.51 4.00
CA GLU A 70 2.26 -19.46 4.87
C GLU A 70 3.19 -20.26 5.82
N GLN A 71 4.47 -20.38 5.48
CA GLN A 71 5.47 -21.11 6.26
C GLN A 71 6.43 -20.17 7.02
N ASP A 72 6.11 -18.87 7.09
CA ASP A 72 6.94 -17.83 7.71
C ASP A 72 8.39 -17.79 7.18
N VAL A 73 8.57 -18.17 5.91
CA VAL A 73 9.88 -18.16 5.25
C VAL A 73 10.10 -16.78 4.63
N VAL A 74 10.99 -16.00 5.26
CA VAL A 74 11.41 -14.70 4.73
C VAL A 74 12.27 -14.91 3.48
N MET A 75 11.80 -14.38 2.35
CA MET A 75 12.52 -14.41 1.09
C MET A 75 12.92 -13.01 0.66
N ALA A 76 14.23 -12.80 0.49
CA ALA A 76 14.76 -11.63 -0.20
C ALA A 76 14.96 -12.01 -1.67
N LEU A 77 14.06 -11.58 -2.55
CA LEU A 77 14.27 -11.73 -3.98
C LEU A 77 15.30 -10.73 -4.48
N GLY A 78 16.15 -11.19 -5.40
CA GLY A 78 17.23 -10.39 -5.96
C GLY A 78 16.73 -9.30 -6.89
N GLU A 79 17.63 -8.35 -7.19
CA GLU A 79 17.41 -7.26 -8.14
C GLU A 79 17.01 -7.75 -9.54
N ASN A 80 17.44 -8.95 -9.94
CA ASN A 80 17.06 -9.56 -11.22
C ASN A 80 15.57 -9.88 -11.31
N VAL A 81 14.96 -10.36 -10.21
CA VAL A 81 13.53 -10.65 -10.15
C VAL A 81 12.75 -9.35 -10.28
N ALA A 82 13.14 -8.31 -9.55
CA ALA A 82 12.57 -6.98 -9.65
C ALA A 82 12.67 -6.44 -11.10
N SER A 83 13.88 -6.48 -11.70
CA SER A 83 14.11 -6.04 -13.08
C SER A 83 13.25 -6.79 -14.09
N SER A 84 13.11 -8.12 -13.96
CA SER A 84 12.28 -8.93 -14.85
C SER A 84 10.80 -8.56 -14.75
N LEU A 85 10.28 -8.35 -13.54
CA LEU A 85 8.89 -7.92 -13.34
C LEU A 85 8.63 -6.53 -13.94
N LEU A 86 9.55 -5.58 -13.79
CA LEU A 86 9.40 -4.25 -14.40
C LEU A 86 9.42 -4.32 -15.93
N GLU A 87 10.30 -5.13 -16.52
CA GLU A 87 10.30 -5.34 -17.97
C GLU A 87 8.99 -5.97 -18.46
N THR A 88 8.42 -6.89 -17.67
CA THR A 88 7.09 -7.49 -17.92
C THR A 88 5.98 -6.43 -17.90
N VAL A 89 5.94 -5.60 -16.84
CA VAL A 89 4.96 -4.50 -16.69
C VAL A 89 5.06 -3.51 -17.84
N ARG A 90 6.27 -3.13 -18.24
CA ARG A 90 6.51 -2.18 -19.35
C ARG A 90 6.08 -2.76 -20.69
N LYS A 91 6.46 -4.02 -20.96
CA LYS A 91 6.17 -4.68 -22.25
C LYS A 91 4.67 -4.94 -22.43
N HIS A 92 4.00 -5.39 -21.37
CA HIS A 92 2.59 -5.80 -21.41
C HIS A 92 1.68 -4.83 -20.65
N SER A 93 1.95 -3.53 -20.78
CA SER A 93 1.26 -2.45 -20.06
C SER A 93 -0.24 -2.31 -20.34
N GLN A 94 -0.77 -3.08 -21.31
CA GLN A 94 -2.19 -3.13 -21.65
C GLN A 94 -2.85 -4.45 -21.27
N ASN A 95 -2.11 -5.41 -20.71
CA ASN A 95 -2.65 -6.70 -20.30
C ASN A 95 -3.00 -6.67 -18.80
N GLU A 96 -4.26 -6.35 -18.49
CA GLU A 96 -4.75 -6.22 -17.11
C GLU A 96 -4.55 -7.48 -16.26
N GLU A 97 -4.80 -8.67 -16.82
CA GLU A 97 -4.66 -9.94 -16.10
C GLU A 97 -3.20 -10.20 -15.68
N LEU A 98 -2.24 -9.92 -16.57
CA LEU A 98 -0.83 -10.05 -16.25
C LEU A 98 -0.36 -8.95 -15.28
N LEU A 99 -0.84 -7.71 -15.45
CA LEU A 99 -0.51 -6.61 -14.55
C LEU A 99 -1.03 -6.86 -13.13
N LEU A 100 -2.21 -7.48 -12.99
CA LEU A 100 -2.71 -7.94 -11.70
C LEU A 100 -1.71 -8.89 -11.03
N LEU A 101 -1.25 -9.94 -11.73
CA LEU A 101 -0.26 -10.88 -11.20
C LEU A 101 1.06 -10.17 -10.82
N ALA A 102 1.54 -9.29 -11.70
CA ALA A 102 2.78 -8.54 -11.48
C ALA A 102 2.67 -7.59 -10.28
N CYS A 103 1.58 -6.83 -10.15
CA CYS A 103 1.36 -5.93 -9.02
C CYS A 103 1.24 -6.70 -7.69
N THR A 104 0.54 -7.84 -7.66
CA THR A 104 0.49 -8.68 -6.46
C THR A 104 1.86 -9.22 -6.09
N LEU A 105 2.66 -9.68 -7.06
CA LEU A 105 4.05 -10.07 -6.83
C LEU A 105 4.88 -8.91 -6.26
N LEU A 106 4.80 -7.72 -6.86
CA LEU A 106 5.52 -6.54 -6.38
C LEU A 106 5.16 -6.22 -4.92
N MET A 107 3.87 -6.33 -4.55
CA MET A 107 3.40 -6.10 -3.18
C MET A 107 3.98 -7.13 -2.20
N MET A 108 3.99 -8.41 -2.56
CA MET A 108 4.56 -9.46 -1.70
C MET A 108 6.07 -9.28 -1.54
N ILE A 109 6.75 -8.88 -2.61
CA ILE A 109 8.20 -8.64 -2.62
C ILE A 109 8.54 -7.41 -1.76
N SER A 110 7.75 -6.33 -1.85
CA SER A 110 8.02 -5.08 -1.13
C SER A 110 7.90 -5.20 0.39
N ALA A 111 7.31 -6.27 0.91
CA ALA A 111 7.25 -6.54 2.35
C ALA A 111 8.64 -6.76 2.99
N SER A 112 9.65 -7.15 2.20
CA SER A 112 11.04 -7.28 2.66
C SER A 112 11.81 -6.00 2.39
N GLU A 113 12.47 -5.43 3.40
CA GLU A 113 13.26 -4.19 3.26
C GLU A 113 14.34 -4.30 2.16
N VAL A 114 15.04 -5.45 2.12
CA VAL A 114 16.08 -5.72 1.11
C VAL A 114 15.49 -5.71 -0.30
N ALA A 115 14.31 -6.29 -0.48
CA ALA A 115 13.67 -6.36 -1.78
C ALA A 115 13.00 -5.03 -2.17
N ALA A 116 12.43 -4.29 -1.20
CA ALA A 116 11.97 -2.92 -1.38
C ALA A 116 13.12 -2.01 -1.86
N GLU A 117 14.33 -2.17 -1.32
CA GLU A 117 15.52 -1.46 -1.79
C GLU A 117 15.87 -1.80 -3.24
N ASN A 118 15.79 -3.08 -3.62
CA ASN A 118 16.00 -3.49 -5.00
C ASN A 118 14.94 -2.88 -5.94
N LEU A 119 13.67 -2.85 -5.51
CA LEU A 119 12.57 -2.22 -6.26
C LEU A 119 12.78 -0.71 -6.46
N ARG A 120 13.34 -0.01 -5.46
CA ARG A 120 13.73 1.40 -5.60
C ARG A 120 14.84 1.58 -6.63
N LYS A 121 15.90 0.76 -6.57
CA LYS A 121 17.04 0.83 -7.50
C LYS A 121 16.63 0.63 -8.96
N VAL A 122 15.70 -0.29 -9.23
CA VAL A 122 15.21 -0.52 -10.59
C VAL A 122 14.17 0.50 -11.06
N GLY A 123 13.74 1.42 -10.17
CA GLY A 123 12.83 2.51 -10.50
C GLY A 123 11.39 2.09 -10.70
N VAL A 124 10.80 1.33 -9.76
CA VAL A 124 9.42 0.81 -9.88
C VAL A 124 8.32 1.86 -9.84
N ILE A 125 8.56 3.01 -9.19
CA ILE A 125 7.49 3.98 -8.89
C ILE A 125 6.80 4.50 -10.17
N PRO A 126 7.51 5.02 -11.19
CA PRO A 126 6.84 5.52 -12.40
C PRO A 126 5.99 4.47 -13.14
N ASP A 127 6.48 3.23 -13.22
CA ASP A 127 5.74 2.13 -13.87
C ASP A 127 4.48 1.80 -13.07
N LEU A 128 4.58 1.75 -11.74
CA LEU A 128 3.45 1.48 -10.87
C LEU A 128 2.39 2.58 -10.94
N LEU A 129 2.80 3.85 -10.96
CA LEU A 129 1.87 4.98 -11.11
C LEU A 129 1.16 4.96 -12.46
N SER A 130 1.86 4.56 -13.53
CA SER A 130 1.23 4.36 -14.84
C SER A 130 0.17 3.26 -14.80
N VAL A 131 0.45 2.13 -14.15
CA VAL A 131 -0.51 1.03 -13.98
C VAL A 131 -1.72 1.48 -13.17
N LEU A 132 -1.51 2.13 -12.01
CA LEU A 132 -2.59 2.64 -11.16
C LEU A 132 -3.50 3.62 -11.90
N THR A 133 -2.92 4.49 -12.73
CA THR A 133 -3.68 5.48 -13.50
C THR A 133 -4.51 4.81 -14.60
N ASN A 134 -3.93 3.85 -15.33
CA ASN A 134 -4.60 3.20 -16.46
C ASN A 134 -5.68 2.19 -16.01
N PHE A 135 -5.48 1.57 -14.84
CA PHE A 135 -6.36 0.52 -14.30
C PHE A 135 -6.98 0.93 -12.97
N ILE A 136 -7.29 2.22 -12.81
CA ILE A 136 -7.88 2.77 -11.59
C ILE A 136 -9.19 2.11 -11.19
N HIS A 137 -9.93 1.52 -12.14
CA HIS A 137 -11.17 0.79 -11.88
C HIS A 137 -10.96 -0.63 -11.33
N ASN A 138 -9.75 -1.19 -11.44
CA ASN A 138 -9.44 -2.53 -10.95
C ASN A 138 -8.98 -2.48 -9.48
N GLU A 139 -9.91 -2.79 -8.58
CA GLU A 139 -9.70 -2.79 -7.13
C GLU A 139 -8.47 -3.60 -6.67
N LYS A 140 -8.14 -4.72 -7.33
CA LYS A 140 -7.04 -5.60 -6.91
C LYS A 140 -5.67 -5.05 -7.32
N ILE A 141 -5.59 -4.42 -8.50
CA ILE A 141 -4.41 -3.68 -8.93
C ILE A 141 -4.20 -2.48 -8.00
N CYS A 142 -5.27 -1.72 -7.73
CA CYS A 142 -5.23 -0.58 -6.81
C CYS A 142 -4.77 -0.97 -5.41
N LEU A 143 -5.35 -2.03 -4.84
CA LEU A 143 -4.94 -2.60 -3.55
C LEU A 143 -3.44 -2.93 -3.54
N SER A 144 -2.99 -3.68 -4.54
CA SER A 144 -1.60 -4.13 -4.61
C SER A 144 -0.65 -2.94 -4.79
N GLY A 145 -1.00 -1.98 -5.65
CA GLY A 145 -0.16 -0.83 -5.93
C GLY A 145 -0.07 0.15 -4.76
N CYS A 146 -1.16 0.43 -4.05
CA CYS A 146 -1.10 1.21 -2.81
C CYS A 146 -0.27 0.49 -1.73
N GLY A 147 -0.37 -0.84 -1.64
CA GLY A 147 0.48 -1.65 -0.75
C GLY A 147 1.96 -1.50 -1.06
N VAL A 148 2.35 -1.58 -2.34
CA VAL A 148 3.73 -1.33 -2.78
C VAL A 148 4.18 0.08 -2.41
N LEU A 149 3.37 1.11 -2.71
CA LEU A 149 3.71 2.50 -2.40
C LEU A 149 3.93 2.72 -0.90
N TRP A 150 3.07 2.15 -0.06
CA TRP A 150 3.25 2.17 1.39
C TRP A 150 4.58 1.54 1.81
N SER A 151 4.89 0.32 1.34
CA SER A 151 6.14 -0.38 1.68
C SER A 151 7.39 0.39 1.23
N LEU A 152 7.32 1.06 0.08
CA LEU A 152 8.44 1.84 -0.43
C LEU A 152 8.63 3.16 0.32
N ALA A 153 7.54 3.80 0.77
CA ALA A 153 7.55 5.10 1.45
C ALA A 153 7.77 5.02 2.97
N VAL A 154 7.37 3.94 3.63
CA VAL A 154 7.52 3.81 5.10
C VAL A 154 8.99 3.68 5.54
N ASN A 155 9.88 3.31 4.62
CA ASN A 155 11.30 3.11 4.90
C ASN A 155 12.11 4.37 4.56
N GLU A 156 12.91 4.87 5.49
CA GLU A 156 13.64 6.16 5.43
C GLU A 156 14.83 6.21 4.43
N ASN A 157 15.00 5.20 3.58
CA ASN A 157 16.20 5.03 2.77
C ASN A 157 16.10 5.73 1.41
N ASN A 158 16.97 6.72 1.13
CA ASN A 158 17.45 7.19 -0.18
C ASN A 158 16.48 7.19 -1.38
N VAL A 159 15.17 7.31 -1.17
CA VAL A 159 14.22 7.40 -2.28
C VAL A 159 14.30 8.79 -2.87
N ASP A 160 14.23 8.88 -4.19
CA ASP A 160 14.02 10.17 -4.85
C ASP A 160 12.69 10.75 -4.38
N GLN A 161 12.79 11.80 -3.56
CA GLN A 161 11.64 12.51 -3.01
C GLN A 161 10.72 13.05 -4.11
N ALA A 162 11.24 13.45 -5.26
CA ALA A 162 10.40 13.89 -6.37
C ALA A 162 9.53 12.75 -6.94
N LEU A 163 10.07 11.53 -6.98
CA LEU A 163 9.31 10.36 -7.41
C LEU A 163 8.24 9.98 -6.39
N LEU A 164 8.54 9.97 -5.10
CA LEU A 164 7.53 9.72 -4.07
C LEU A 164 6.42 10.79 -4.07
N ARG A 165 6.77 12.08 -4.26
CA ARG A 165 5.78 13.15 -4.42
C ARG A 165 4.79 12.89 -5.54
N SER A 166 5.26 12.37 -6.68
CA SER A 166 4.37 12.04 -7.81
C SER A 166 3.36 10.91 -7.51
N ALA A 167 3.54 10.18 -6.41
CA ALA A 167 2.59 9.15 -5.99
C ALA A 167 1.35 9.70 -5.25
N VAL A 168 1.41 10.92 -4.71
CA VAL A 168 0.28 11.52 -3.96
C VAL A 168 -0.98 11.61 -4.82
N PRO A 169 -0.97 12.20 -6.04
CA PRO A 169 -2.18 12.33 -6.85
C PRO A 169 -2.79 10.98 -7.26
N ALA A 170 -1.95 10.00 -7.61
CA ALA A 170 -2.41 8.67 -7.99
C ALA A 170 -3.05 7.94 -6.80
N THR A 171 -2.45 8.03 -5.62
CA THR A 171 -2.99 7.40 -4.40
C THR A 171 -4.31 8.05 -3.97
N SER A 172 -4.39 9.38 -4.04
CA SER A 172 -5.64 10.11 -3.78
C SER A 172 -6.73 9.75 -4.78
N ALA A 173 -6.40 9.60 -6.07
CA ALA A 173 -7.35 9.16 -7.09
C ALA A 173 -7.88 7.73 -6.80
N VAL A 174 -7.00 6.80 -6.41
CA VAL A 174 -7.40 5.44 -6.00
C VAL A 174 -8.33 5.47 -4.81
N LEU A 175 -8.01 6.24 -3.76
CA LEU A 175 -8.86 6.36 -2.59
C LEU A 175 -10.22 6.94 -2.96
N GLN A 176 -10.26 7.97 -3.82
CA GLN A 176 -11.49 8.59 -4.29
C GLN A 176 -12.38 7.63 -5.08
N GLU A 177 -11.82 6.87 -6.01
CA GLU A 177 -12.55 5.88 -6.82
C GLU A 177 -13.11 4.75 -5.95
N HIS A 178 -12.31 4.26 -5.00
CA HIS A 178 -12.61 3.07 -4.21
C HIS A 178 -13.01 3.36 -2.77
N LEU A 179 -13.61 4.53 -2.49
CA LEU A 179 -14.08 4.89 -1.14
C LEU A 179 -15.00 3.80 -0.54
N GLN A 180 -15.81 3.14 -1.35
CA GLN A 180 -16.75 2.09 -0.90
C GLN A 180 -16.10 0.70 -0.77
N ASN A 181 -14.89 0.52 -1.30
CA ASN A 181 -14.14 -0.71 -1.10
C ASN A 181 -13.16 -0.52 0.05
N GLY A 182 -13.59 -0.86 1.26
CA GLY A 182 -12.81 -0.63 2.48
C GLY A 182 -11.41 -1.23 2.47
N THR A 183 -11.15 -2.32 1.73
CA THR A 183 -9.80 -2.90 1.64
C THR A 183 -8.87 -2.05 0.78
N VAL A 184 -9.37 -1.51 -0.33
CA VAL A 184 -8.58 -0.59 -1.19
C VAL A 184 -8.41 0.75 -0.49
N ALA A 185 -9.47 1.29 0.11
CA ALA A 185 -9.42 2.54 0.87
C ALA A 185 -8.40 2.45 2.02
N GLU A 186 -8.36 1.34 2.75
CA GLU A 186 -7.40 1.10 3.82
C GLU A 186 -5.96 1.11 3.32
N SER A 187 -5.70 0.44 2.20
CA SER A 187 -4.38 0.42 1.56
C SER A 187 -3.97 1.81 1.06
N ALA A 188 -4.89 2.55 0.45
CA ALA A 188 -4.63 3.91 -0.01
C ALA A 188 -4.38 4.89 1.15
N CYS A 189 -5.15 4.81 2.25
CA CYS A 189 -4.88 5.58 3.47
C CYS A 189 -3.52 5.25 4.08
N SER A 190 -3.12 3.98 4.06
CA SER A 190 -1.79 3.54 4.49
C SER A 190 -0.70 4.22 3.67
N ALA A 191 -0.82 4.19 2.34
CA ALA A 191 0.12 4.84 1.43
C ALA A 191 0.16 6.37 1.63
N LEU A 192 -0.99 7.03 1.75
CA LEU A 192 -1.06 8.48 2.01
C LEU A 192 -0.41 8.86 3.33
N TRP A 193 -0.57 8.06 4.39
CA TRP A 193 0.12 8.28 5.65
C TRP A 193 1.65 8.18 5.50
N ALA A 194 2.14 7.15 4.82
CA ALA A 194 3.58 7.00 4.58
C ALA A 194 4.13 8.16 3.74
N LEU A 195 3.40 8.59 2.69
CA LEU A 195 3.76 9.75 1.87
C LEU A 195 3.74 11.06 2.68
N SER A 196 2.78 11.24 3.60
CA SER A 196 2.75 12.42 4.47
C SER A 196 3.91 12.47 5.45
N LEU A 197 4.30 11.32 6.00
CA LEU A 197 5.49 11.22 6.86
C LEU A 197 6.78 11.56 6.11
N GLN A 198 6.86 11.22 4.82
CA GLN A 198 8.01 11.56 3.97
C GLN A 198 8.00 13.02 3.49
N GLY A 199 7.01 13.85 3.87
CA GLY A 199 6.91 15.23 3.39
C GLY A 199 6.66 15.32 1.88
N CYS A 200 5.90 14.36 1.34
CA CYS A 200 5.57 14.31 -0.08
C CYS A 200 4.39 15.19 -0.48
N LEU A 201 3.58 15.64 0.47
CA LEU A 201 2.46 16.53 0.18
C LEU A 201 2.95 17.97 0.09
N THR A 202 2.29 18.75 -0.78
CA THR A 202 2.52 20.18 -0.97
C THR A 202 1.32 21.00 -0.47
N GLU A 203 1.45 22.33 -0.44
CA GLU A 203 0.36 23.23 -0.01
C GLU A 203 -0.97 22.96 -0.75
N ASP A 204 -0.89 22.65 -2.05
CA ASP A 204 -2.06 22.37 -2.88
C ASP A 204 -2.73 21.02 -2.54
N ASP A 205 -2.02 20.12 -1.83
CA ASP A 205 -2.50 18.78 -1.48
C ASP A 205 -3.17 18.73 -0.09
N TYR A 206 -2.88 19.69 0.81
CA TYR A 206 -3.28 19.61 2.21
C TYR A 206 -4.79 19.63 2.43
N GLU A 207 -5.49 20.61 1.87
CA GLU A 207 -6.96 20.68 1.95
C GLU A 207 -7.64 19.48 1.28
N PRO A 208 -7.37 19.15 0.01
CA PRO A 208 -8.07 18.05 -0.66
C PRO A 208 -7.77 16.68 -0.03
N THR A 209 -6.53 16.44 0.41
CA THR A 209 -6.18 15.18 1.09
C THR A 209 -6.88 15.09 2.45
N THR A 210 -6.95 16.19 3.21
CA THR A 210 -7.72 16.24 4.47
C THR A 210 -9.18 15.87 4.23
N ALA A 211 -9.84 16.49 3.24
CA ALA A 211 -11.22 16.21 2.90
C ALA A 211 -11.43 14.73 2.51
N LEU A 212 -10.52 14.18 1.72
CA LEU A 212 -10.58 12.80 1.26
C LEU A 212 -10.40 11.78 2.39
N LEU A 213 -9.49 12.04 3.34
CA LEU A 213 -9.31 11.20 4.53
C LEU A 213 -10.53 11.23 5.45
N LEU A 214 -11.20 12.37 5.59
CA LEU A 214 -12.47 12.47 6.33
C LEU A 214 -13.59 11.67 5.62
N ASP A 215 -13.63 11.69 4.29
CA ASP A 215 -14.55 10.86 3.51
C ASP A 215 -14.28 9.36 3.67
N ALA A 216 -13.01 8.96 3.72
CA ALA A 216 -12.62 7.57 3.98
C ALA A 216 -13.07 7.10 5.38
N LEU A 217 -12.80 7.92 6.41
CA LEU A 217 -13.21 7.67 7.80
C LEU A 217 -14.73 7.52 7.92
N ARG A 218 -15.47 8.40 7.23
CA ARG A 218 -16.94 8.39 7.25
C ARG A 218 -17.54 7.18 6.52
N THR A 219 -16.87 6.70 5.48
CA THR A 219 -17.38 5.61 4.63
C THR A 219 -17.06 4.23 5.19
N ASN A 220 -15.90 4.08 5.85
CA ASN A 220 -15.42 2.80 6.37
C ASN A 220 -15.02 2.90 7.86
N PRO A 221 -15.90 3.38 8.75
CA PRO A 221 -15.57 3.60 10.15
C PRO A 221 -15.21 2.29 10.86
N GLU A 222 -15.72 1.14 10.41
CA GLU A 222 -15.53 -0.19 11.01
C GLU A 222 -14.15 -0.81 10.75
N ARG A 223 -13.31 -0.18 9.93
CA ARG A 223 -11.98 -0.69 9.55
C ARG A 223 -10.89 -0.10 10.45
N PRO A 224 -10.36 -0.83 11.45
CA PRO A 224 -9.42 -0.27 12.42
C PRO A 224 -8.12 0.22 11.78
N VAL A 225 -7.56 -0.52 10.83
CA VAL A 225 -6.31 -0.14 10.12
C VAL A 225 -6.52 1.13 9.29
N LEU A 226 -7.67 1.27 8.62
CA LEU A 226 -8.02 2.48 7.89
C LEU A 226 -8.14 3.67 8.84
N VAL A 227 -8.90 3.52 9.92
CA VAL A 227 -9.10 4.58 10.92
C VAL A 227 -7.76 5.04 11.48
N LYS A 228 -6.93 4.10 11.92
CA LYS A 228 -5.58 4.38 12.42
C LYS A 228 -4.76 5.19 11.41
N ASN A 229 -4.62 4.67 10.19
CA ASN A 229 -3.74 5.27 9.20
C ASN A 229 -4.28 6.60 8.67
N ALA A 230 -5.60 6.75 8.52
CA ALA A 230 -6.21 8.03 8.18
C ALA A 230 -5.99 9.07 9.29
N CYS A 231 -6.16 8.70 10.57
CA CYS A 231 -5.84 9.58 11.70
C CYS A 231 -4.36 10.00 11.72
N LEU A 232 -3.43 9.07 11.46
CA LEU A 232 -1.99 9.39 11.44
C LEU A 232 -1.58 10.24 10.22
N ALA A 233 -2.23 10.06 9.07
CA ALA A 233 -2.10 10.97 7.94
C ALA A 233 -2.61 12.37 8.28
N LEU A 234 -3.77 12.48 8.96
CA LEU A 234 -4.33 13.74 9.42
C LEU A 234 -3.42 14.42 10.46
N VAL A 235 -2.83 13.67 11.40
CA VAL A 235 -1.80 14.20 12.34
C VAL A 235 -0.66 14.86 11.56
N SER A 236 -0.17 14.19 10.51
CA SER A 236 0.91 14.71 9.68
C SER A 236 0.49 15.99 8.94
N LEU A 237 -0.72 16.00 8.38
CA LEU A 237 -1.29 17.15 7.67
C LEU A 237 -1.55 18.36 8.57
N LEU A 238 -2.07 18.15 9.78
CA LEU A 238 -2.29 19.22 10.76
C LEU A 238 -0.96 19.86 11.14
N ARG A 239 0.08 19.07 11.45
CA ARG A 239 1.43 19.59 11.74
C ARG A 239 2.03 20.45 10.63
N LEU A 240 1.67 20.17 9.39
CA LEU A 240 2.21 20.85 8.21
C LEU A 240 1.41 22.09 7.81
N SER A 241 0.10 22.14 8.07
CA SER A 241 -0.73 23.25 7.62
C SER A 241 -1.99 23.48 8.47
N GLU A 242 -2.19 24.73 8.86
CA GLU A 242 -3.43 25.22 9.48
C GLU A 242 -4.65 25.01 8.57
N ILE A 243 -4.47 25.01 7.24
CA ILE A 243 -5.55 24.75 6.28
C ILE A 243 -6.17 23.37 6.51
N SER A 244 -5.35 22.36 6.81
CA SER A 244 -5.82 21.02 7.17
C SER A 244 -6.66 21.05 8.44
N ALA A 245 -6.21 21.79 9.47
CA ALA A 245 -6.92 21.94 10.74
C ALA A 245 -8.28 22.64 10.57
N LEU A 246 -8.34 23.70 9.75
CA LEU A 246 -9.59 24.39 9.45
C LEU A 246 -10.52 23.53 8.61
N ARG A 247 -10.00 22.83 7.60
CA ARG A 247 -10.78 21.92 6.76
C ARG A 247 -11.41 20.80 7.59
N PHE A 248 -10.72 20.35 8.63
CA PHE A 248 -11.20 19.34 9.55
C PHE A 248 -12.51 19.71 10.24
N ILE A 249 -12.65 20.96 10.69
CA ILE A 249 -13.85 21.44 11.40
C ILE A 249 -14.91 22.02 10.46
N THR A 250 -14.50 22.50 9.28
CA THR A 250 -15.39 23.13 8.28
C THR A 250 -15.82 22.18 7.16
N ASP A 251 -15.61 20.87 7.31
CA ASP A 251 -15.97 19.91 6.28
C ASP A 251 -17.46 20.00 5.91
N SER A 252 -17.74 19.97 4.61
CA SER A 252 -19.09 20.13 4.05
C SER A 252 -20.11 19.11 4.55
N LYS A 253 -19.65 17.97 5.08
CA LYS A 253 -20.47 16.87 5.61
C LYS A 253 -20.51 16.86 7.15
N GLY A 254 -20.06 17.94 7.79
CA GLY A 254 -20.03 18.13 9.24
C GLY A 254 -18.63 18.01 9.83
N SER A 255 -18.43 18.59 11.02
CA SER A 255 -17.15 18.62 11.71
C SER A 255 -16.54 17.22 11.85
N GLY A 256 -15.27 17.10 11.49
CA GLY A 256 -14.46 15.91 11.70
C GLY A 256 -14.50 15.46 13.15
N ILE A 257 -14.60 16.36 14.13
CA ILE A 257 -14.60 16.04 15.57
C ILE A 257 -15.61 14.95 15.94
N ASN A 258 -16.81 14.97 15.33
CA ASN A 258 -17.80 13.93 15.58
C ASN A 258 -17.38 12.57 14.98
N LEU A 259 -16.74 12.56 13.80
CA LEU A 259 -16.21 11.33 13.20
C LEU A 259 -15.19 10.64 14.11
N ILE A 260 -14.32 11.39 14.78
CA ILE A 260 -13.28 10.81 15.64
C ILE A 260 -13.87 10.32 16.96
N LYS A 261 -14.90 10.99 17.49
CA LYS A 261 -15.67 10.48 18.62
C LYS A 261 -16.33 9.15 18.25
N ASP A 262 -17.00 9.10 17.11
CA ASP A 262 -17.65 7.88 16.63
C ASP A 262 -16.64 6.75 16.39
N ALA A 263 -15.50 7.06 15.76
CA ALA A 263 -14.41 6.12 15.54
C ALA A 263 -13.80 5.61 16.85
N TYR A 264 -13.62 6.48 17.85
CA TYR A 264 -13.16 6.09 19.18
C TYR A 264 -14.13 5.10 19.82
N HIS A 265 -15.44 5.40 19.82
CA HIS A 265 -16.43 4.51 20.44
C HIS A 265 -16.54 3.17 19.73
N LEU A 266 -16.33 3.15 18.40
CA LEU A 266 -16.36 1.93 17.62
C LEU A 266 -15.14 1.03 17.87
N HIS A 267 -13.97 1.63 18.15
CA HIS A 267 -12.68 0.93 18.30
C HIS A 267 -12.04 1.13 19.68
N LEU A 268 -12.85 1.33 20.71
CA LEU A 268 -12.38 1.65 22.07
C LEU A 268 -11.52 0.57 22.74
N ASP A 269 -11.51 -0.65 22.19
CA ASP A 269 -10.70 -1.78 22.64
C ASP A 269 -9.48 -2.04 21.73
N ASP A 270 -9.31 -1.26 20.64
CA ASP A 270 -8.12 -1.29 19.78
C ASP A 270 -7.13 -0.21 20.24
N PRO A 271 -6.00 -0.58 20.88
CA PRO A 271 -5.07 0.38 21.44
C PRO A 271 -4.38 1.24 20.37
N GLU A 272 -4.13 0.70 19.17
CA GLU A 272 -3.46 1.44 18.10
C GLU A 272 -4.39 2.51 17.52
N VAL A 273 -5.68 2.19 17.37
CA VAL A 273 -6.69 3.17 16.95
C VAL A 273 -6.85 4.25 18.01
N VAL A 274 -7.02 3.88 19.29
CA VAL A 274 -7.16 4.85 20.39
C VAL A 274 -5.94 5.78 20.47
N GLU A 275 -4.73 5.24 20.35
CA GLU A 275 -3.49 6.04 20.33
C GLU A 275 -3.48 7.03 19.16
N SER A 276 -3.81 6.57 17.94
CA SER A 276 -3.84 7.45 16.76
C SER A 276 -4.85 8.59 16.89
N ILE A 277 -6.02 8.34 17.50
CA ILE A 277 -7.03 9.35 17.78
C ILE A 277 -6.52 10.34 18.83
N CYS A 278 -5.89 9.86 19.90
CA CYS A 278 -5.30 10.72 20.92
C CYS A 278 -4.20 11.63 20.35
N LEU A 279 -3.34 11.11 19.47
CA LEU A 279 -2.33 11.90 18.77
C LEU A 279 -2.99 12.99 17.91
N LEU A 280 -4.05 12.65 17.18
CA LEU A 280 -4.79 13.59 16.36
C LEU A 280 -5.45 14.70 17.20
N ILE A 281 -6.05 14.34 18.33
CA ILE A 281 -6.59 15.30 19.31
C ILE A 281 -5.49 16.22 19.84
N ASN A 282 -4.30 15.68 20.14
CA ASN A 282 -3.17 16.46 20.62
C ASN A 282 -2.64 17.48 19.59
N GLU A 283 -2.75 17.19 18.29
CA GLU A 283 -2.44 18.17 17.24
C GLU A 283 -3.56 19.22 17.10
N MET A 284 -4.84 18.81 17.19
CA MET A 284 -5.97 19.74 17.09
C MET A 284 -5.95 20.86 18.12
N VAL A 285 -5.53 20.58 19.35
CA VAL A 285 -5.51 21.58 20.44
C VAL A 285 -4.52 22.72 20.22
N GLN A 286 -3.65 22.63 19.20
CA GLN A 286 -2.73 23.71 18.83
C GLN A 286 -3.43 24.85 18.07
N TYR A 287 -4.70 24.66 17.64
CA TYR A 287 -5.44 25.63 16.83
C TYR A 287 -6.66 26.16 17.58
N ASP A 288 -6.68 27.45 17.89
CA ASP A 288 -7.76 28.09 18.67
C ASP A 288 -9.16 27.85 18.06
N GLU A 289 -9.29 27.95 16.74
CA GLU A 289 -10.56 27.73 16.04
C GLU A 289 -11.04 26.28 16.18
N VAL A 290 -10.12 25.31 16.15
CA VAL A 290 -10.43 23.89 16.34
C VAL A 290 -10.81 23.62 17.78
N VAL A 291 -10.12 24.24 18.75
CA VAL A 291 -10.47 24.14 20.18
C VAL A 291 -11.89 24.65 20.44
N LEU A 292 -12.30 25.75 19.82
CA LEU A 292 -13.68 26.25 19.93
C LEU A 292 -14.70 25.24 19.38
N ASP A 293 -14.40 24.60 18.25
CA ASP A 293 -15.27 23.55 17.71
C ASP A 293 -15.27 22.31 18.63
N MET A 294 -14.13 21.89 19.19
CA MET A 294 -14.02 20.79 20.16
C MET A 294 -14.91 21.02 21.38
N LEU A 295 -14.94 22.24 21.92
CA LEU A 295 -15.83 22.62 23.02
C LEU A 295 -17.31 22.57 22.59
N SER A 296 -17.63 23.02 21.37
CA SER A 296 -19.00 22.97 20.86
C SER A 296 -19.51 21.53 20.70
N GLN A 297 -18.61 20.59 20.34
CA GLN A 297 -18.89 19.17 20.18
C GLN A 297 -18.70 18.35 21.47
N LYS A 298 -18.47 19.01 22.62
CA LYS A 298 -18.31 18.39 23.94
C LYS A 298 -17.16 17.37 24.03
N MET A 299 -16.01 17.69 23.45
CA MET A 299 -14.84 16.80 23.45
C MET A 299 -14.33 16.47 24.87
N GLU A 300 -14.60 17.33 25.85
CA GLU A 300 -14.25 17.11 27.25
C GLU A 300 -14.86 15.85 27.87
N GLU A 301 -16.05 15.42 27.39
CA GLU A 301 -16.69 14.19 27.82
C GLU A 301 -15.86 12.97 27.37
N LEU A 302 -15.42 12.96 26.10
CA LEU A 302 -14.57 11.90 25.54
C LEU A 302 -13.20 11.84 26.23
N LEU A 303 -12.55 13.00 26.43
CA LEU A 303 -11.26 13.08 27.11
C LEU A 303 -11.31 12.54 28.54
N SER A 304 -12.41 12.80 29.24
CA SER A 304 -12.64 12.28 30.59
C SER A 304 -12.81 10.76 30.59
N GLU A 305 -13.53 10.22 29.60
CA GLU A 305 -13.69 8.78 29.40
C GLU A 305 -12.35 8.10 29.11
N ILE A 306 -11.58 8.60 28.14
CA ILE A 306 -10.24 8.10 27.80
C ILE A 306 -9.35 8.04 29.03
N LYS A 307 -9.29 9.14 29.80
CA LYS A 307 -8.49 9.22 31.02
C LYS A 307 -8.93 8.20 32.07
N SER A 308 -10.24 7.98 32.23
CA SER A 308 -10.78 7.01 33.18
C SER A 308 -10.39 5.58 32.82
N ARG A 309 -10.46 5.21 31.52
CA ARG A 309 -10.05 3.90 31.01
C ARG A 309 -8.56 3.64 31.21
N ILE A 310 -7.70 4.60 30.85
CA ILE A 310 -6.25 4.48 31.05
C ILE A 310 -5.90 4.30 32.53
N SER A 311 -6.63 4.95 33.43
CA SER A 311 -6.41 4.84 34.88
C SER A 311 -6.89 3.51 35.47
N SER A 312 -7.72 2.76 34.74
CA SER A 312 -8.31 1.48 35.17
C SER A 312 -7.63 0.23 34.60
N SER A 313 -6.76 0.41 33.60
CA SER A 313 -5.96 -0.65 32.96
C SER A 313 -4.61 -0.82 33.64
#